data_AF-A0A5Y2S142-F1
#
_entry.id   AF-A0A5Y2S142-F1
#
_cell.length_a   1.000
_cell.length_b   1.000
_cell.length_c   1.000
_cell.angle_alpha   90.00
_cell.angle_beta   90.00
_cell.angle_gamma   90.00
#
_symmetry.space_group_name_H-M   'P 1'
#
loop_
_entity.id
_entity.type
_entity.pdbx_description
1 polymer ?
#
loop_
_entity_poly.entity_id
_entity_poly.type
_entity_poly.pdbx_seq_one_letter_code
_entity_poly.pdbx_strand_id
1 'polypeptide(L)'
;MGAGAWLSVGDATFRQEANKKFKYSVKLSDYLTLQDAASAAVDGLLIDIDYNFSDGENVDFGGKVLTIECKGKFFGDGFFNWNNLGSESKIISPHMHTKTTPYTVYRFDDNGDWVTDPTTVLASVEQRLDKGYKPNVNDLDIWASLPDYVKNQVAGATLRVYSANNINVVHPEATMGGYLFTLCNHVLVESPRNFIALESGITFENHLTSDWGTGNKVVGGEIKYGSGSAVLFLRNDGGDDHDGGVQDLISYRVGESGVKTYQNEVGGRSARNYRLVFDNITTIQCYYDGIDVNADTGSPAERVDDYTLAEYPWFQLPTKHIIRNIITKDCMGIGAWWDGQNNTVDNIVTYEAHKEGIFDRGTNNDITNITVIGANKDLTNLNQIVCEGGSRLRGVMIHAYTTQGYAVYAPASEISNVSCAGSGTKLILCTYVGDIQGGNINVQHNENQMTLAMRPAMGGTTNPSLLLTADCQVAMPGGEASIVHLSAIQEGERTAEMQLNRLGYKHMSIPVSPSHLPEGALELNSSVGFFFGSDGELRLLAKKPDGTFATYNM
;
A
#
# COMPACT_ATOMS: atom_id res chain seq x y z
N MET A 1 54.32 59.47 -32.58
CA MET A 1 53.54 59.45 -31.32
C MET A 1 52.11 59.09 -31.73
N GLY A 2 51.51 57.93 -31.45
CA GLY A 2 51.73 56.89 -30.44
C GLY A 2 50.32 56.38 -30.11
N ALA A 3 49.64 55.75 -31.08
CA ALA A 3 48.29 55.22 -30.91
C ALA A 3 48.39 53.77 -30.41
N GLY A 4 48.48 53.60 -29.10
CA GLY A 4 48.52 52.28 -28.47
C GLY A 4 48.54 52.40 -26.96
N ALA A 5 47.82 51.51 -26.28
CA ALA A 5 47.89 51.20 -24.84
C ALA A 5 46.89 51.81 -23.84
N TRP A 6 45.89 52.63 -24.22
CA TRP A 6 44.87 53.06 -23.24
C TRP A 6 43.64 52.15 -23.15
N LEU A 7 43.27 51.45 -24.23
CA LEU A 7 42.17 50.46 -24.21
C LEU A 7 42.62 49.05 -23.78
N SER A 8 43.93 48.74 -23.75
CA SER A 8 44.39 47.35 -23.61
C SER A 8 44.82 46.92 -22.21
N VAL A 9 45.11 47.84 -21.28
CA VAL A 9 45.63 47.50 -19.93
C VAL A 9 44.56 47.63 -18.85
N GLY A 10 43.75 48.69 -18.88
CA GLY A 10 42.62 48.86 -17.97
C GLY A 10 41.50 47.84 -18.21
N ASP A 11 41.22 47.54 -19.47
CA ASP A 11 40.24 46.52 -19.87
C ASP A 11 40.70 45.10 -19.52
N ALA A 12 41.98 44.77 -19.74
CA ALA A 12 42.52 43.46 -19.35
C ALA A 12 42.52 43.27 -17.82
N THR A 13 42.82 44.33 -17.06
CA THR A 13 42.79 44.30 -15.60
C THR A 13 41.35 44.14 -15.08
N PHE A 14 40.41 44.89 -15.66
CA PHE A 14 38.99 44.74 -15.34
C PHE A 14 38.47 43.35 -15.68
N ARG A 15 38.76 42.80 -16.87
CA ARG A 15 38.37 41.43 -17.25
C ARG A 15 38.96 40.40 -16.29
N GLN A 16 40.25 40.53 -15.92
CA GLN A 16 40.87 39.62 -14.95
C GLN A 16 40.21 39.69 -13.57
N GLU A 17 39.81 40.88 -13.12
CA GLU A 17 39.15 41.07 -11.83
C GLU A 17 37.68 40.60 -11.87
N ALA A 18 36.95 40.92 -12.94
CA ALA A 18 35.57 40.51 -13.19
C ALA A 18 35.44 38.98 -13.26
N ASN A 19 36.32 38.30 -14.01
CA ASN A 19 36.32 36.84 -14.14
C ASN A 19 36.55 36.11 -12.81
N LYS A 20 37.10 36.79 -11.79
CA LYS A 20 37.29 36.21 -10.45
C LYS A 20 36.13 36.48 -9.49
N LYS A 21 35.31 37.50 -9.77
CA LYS A 21 34.32 38.04 -8.82
C LYS A 21 32.88 37.74 -9.20
N PHE A 22 32.56 37.61 -10.49
CA PHE A 22 31.21 37.31 -10.94
C PHE A 22 30.96 35.82 -11.00
N LYS A 23 29.77 35.39 -10.55
CA LYS A 23 29.34 33.99 -10.69
C LYS A 23 29.23 33.67 -12.19
N TYR A 24 29.90 32.60 -12.61
CA TYR A 24 29.90 32.21 -14.01
C TYR A 24 28.60 31.46 -14.33
N SER A 25 27.77 32.03 -15.19
CA SER A 25 26.59 31.35 -15.69
C SER A 25 26.37 31.72 -17.14
N VAL A 26 26.11 30.72 -17.97
CA VAL A 26 25.63 30.91 -19.33
C VAL A 26 24.11 30.75 -19.36
N LYS A 27 23.45 31.32 -20.36
CA LYS A 27 22.00 31.23 -20.52
C LYS A 27 21.64 30.71 -21.91
N LEU A 28 20.58 29.91 -21.99
CA LEU A 28 20.20 29.22 -23.23
C LEU A 28 19.92 30.21 -24.37
N SER A 29 19.38 31.40 -24.09
CA SER A 29 19.12 32.43 -25.12
C SER A 29 20.34 32.87 -25.93
N ASP A 30 21.56 32.65 -25.43
CA ASP A 30 22.80 33.03 -26.11
C ASP A 30 23.31 31.94 -27.09
N TYR A 31 22.61 30.80 -27.16
CA TYR A 31 22.98 29.63 -27.96
C TYR A 31 21.81 29.14 -28.81
N LEU A 32 22.11 28.36 -29.85
CA LEU A 32 21.10 27.77 -30.72
C LEU A 32 20.60 26.41 -30.21
N THR A 33 21.43 25.69 -29.45
CA THR A 33 21.14 24.34 -28.95
C THR A 33 21.48 24.24 -27.47
N LEU A 34 20.84 23.29 -26.76
CA LEU A 34 21.21 23.03 -25.37
C LEU A 34 22.64 22.45 -25.27
N GLN A 35 23.11 21.70 -26.28
CA GLN A 35 24.49 21.20 -26.33
C GLN A 35 25.52 22.33 -26.32
N ASP A 36 25.32 23.39 -27.10
CA ASP A 36 26.25 24.51 -27.15
C ASP A 36 26.29 25.27 -25.81
N ALA A 37 25.12 25.50 -25.21
CA ALA A 37 25.01 26.12 -23.89
C ALA A 37 25.67 25.24 -22.80
N ALA A 38 25.37 23.94 -22.80
CA ALA A 38 25.98 22.97 -21.90
C ALA A 38 27.50 22.94 -22.07
N SER A 39 28.03 23.00 -23.29
CA SER A 39 29.48 23.00 -23.56
C SER A 39 30.17 24.25 -23.02
N ALA A 40 29.53 25.42 -23.13
CA ALA A 40 30.06 26.69 -22.65
C ALA A 40 29.89 26.91 -21.13
N ALA A 41 28.99 26.18 -20.48
CA ALA A 41 28.77 26.25 -19.04
C ALA A 41 30.01 25.80 -18.25
N VAL A 42 30.27 26.44 -17.11
CA VAL A 42 31.36 26.09 -16.17
C VAL A 42 30.83 25.88 -14.75
N ASP A 43 29.84 26.65 -14.32
CA ASP A 43 29.17 26.57 -13.01
C ASP A 43 27.64 26.60 -13.20
N GLY A 44 27.09 27.73 -13.63
CA GLY A 44 25.66 27.88 -13.89
C GLY A 44 25.25 27.67 -15.35
N LEU A 45 24.11 27.01 -15.56
CA LEU A 45 23.36 26.99 -16.81
C LEU A 45 21.92 27.46 -16.55
N LEU A 46 21.54 28.58 -17.13
CA LEU A 46 20.18 29.12 -17.01
C LEU A 46 19.36 28.77 -18.26
N ILE A 47 18.23 28.10 -18.05
CA ILE A 47 17.23 27.89 -19.11
C ILE A 47 16.23 29.03 -19.03
N ASP A 48 16.51 30.14 -19.72
CA ASP A 48 15.72 31.38 -19.67
C ASP A 48 14.65 31.49 -20.76
N ILE A 49 14.64 30.55 -21.70
CA ILE A 49 13.66 30.43 -22.78
C ILE A 49 13.17 28.99 -22.88
N ASP A 50 11.97 28.81 -23.45
CA ASP A 50 11.47 27.48 -23.78
C ASP A 50 12.38 26.83 -24.85
N TYR A 51 12.65 25.53 -24.70
CA TYR A 51 13.50 24.76 -25.60
C TYR A 51 12.71 23.62 -26.26
N ASN A 52 12.74 23.56 -27.58
CA ASN A 52 12.12 22.48 -28.33
C ASN A 52 13.16 21.41 -28.64
N PHE A 53 13.04 20.25 -27.99
CA PHE A 53 13.91 19.11 -28.26
C PHE A 53 13.29 18.15 -29.28
N SER A 54 14.16 17.37 -29.92
CA SER A 54 13.79 16.26 -30.81
C SER A 54 13.87 14.91 -30.09
N ASP A 55 13.05 13.93 -30.50
CA ASP A 55 13.12 12.59 -29.91
C ASP A 55 14.52 11.99 -30.09
N GLY A 56 15.10 11.49 -28.99
CA GLY A 56 16.44 10.95 -28.96
C GLY A 56 17.55 12.00 -28.95
N GLU A 57 17.23 13.29 -28.79
CA GLU A 57 18.25 14.34 -28.66
C GLU A 57 19.16 14.08 -27.47
N ASN A 58 20.46 14.32 -27.64
CA ASN A 58 21.49 14.05 -26.64
C ASN A 58 22.24 15.32 -26.28
N VAL A 59 22.42 15.54 -24.99
CA VAL A 59 23.24 16.63 -24.43
C VAL A 59 24.33 16.03 -23.55
N ASP A 60 25.57 16.31 -23.89
CA ASP A 60 26.77 15.94 -23.13
C ASP A 60 27.23 17.13 -22.26
N PHE A 61 27.19 16.94 -20.94
CA PHE A 61 27.65 17.93 -19.96
C PHE A 61 29.14 17.81 -19.62
N GLY A 62 29.87 16.86 -20.21
CA GLY A 62 31.33 16.76 -20.13
C GLY A 62 31.88 16.47 -18.73
N GLY A 63 31.08 15.85 -17.84
CA GLY A 63 31.43 15.57 -16.45
C GLY A 63 31.43 16.80 -15.54
N LYS A 64 30.90 17.93 -16.01
CA LYS A 64 30.87 19.17 -15.23
C LYS A 64 29.81 19.13 -14.15
N VAL A 65 30.17 19.64 -12.98
CA VAL A 65 29.25 19.85 -11.86
C VAL A 65 28.53 21.17 -12.09
N LEU A 66 27.25 21.11 -12.45
CA LEU A 66 26.48 22.28 -12.84
C LEU A 66 25.29 22.53 -11.93
N THR A 67 24.98 23.82 -11.72
CA THR A 67 23.67 24.26 -11.27
C THR A 67 22.84 24.67 -12.47
N ILE A 68 21.85 23.86 -12.82
CA ILE A 68 20.96 24.09 -13.96
C ILE A 68 19.65 24.69 -13.44
N GLU A 69 19.45 25.98 -13.65
CA GLU A 69 18.26 26.72 -13.18
C GLU A 69 17.26 26.87 -14.33
N CYS A 70 16.07 26.29 -14.19
CA CYS A 70 15.06 26.28 -15.24
C CYS A 70 13.99 27.36 -15.00
N LYS A 71 13.83 28.25 -15.98
CA LYS A 71 12.78 29.28 -16.06
C LYS A 71 11.96 29.19 -17.35
N GLY A 72 12.44 28.47 -18.35
CA GLY A 72 11.70 27.98 -19.51
C GLY A 72 11.36 26.48 -19.39
N LYS A 73 10.49 26.00 -20.28
CA LYS A 73 10.07 24.60 -20.38
C LYS A 73 10.82 23.85 -21.49
N PHE A 74 10.91 22.54 -21.36
CA PHE A 74 11.40 21.65 -22.41
C PHE A 74 10.20 21.03 -23.15
N PHE A 75 9.97 21.46 -24.39
CA PHE A 75 8.90 20.97 -25.26
C PHE A 75 9.39 19.89 -26.20
N GLY A 76 8.69 18.76 -26.26
CA GLY A 76 9.00 17.70 -27.21
C GLY A 76 8.09 16.50 -27.05
N ASP A 77 8.22 15.54 -27.96
CA ASP A 77 7.62 14.21 -27.81
C ASP A 77 8.77 13.21 -27.93
N GLY A 78 8.89 12.28 -26.98
CA GLY A 78 9.98 11.30 -26.89
C GLY A 78 11.01 11.61 -25.80
N PHE A 79 12.22 11.05 -25.95
CA PHE A 79 13.28 11.12 -24.95
C PHE A 79 14.23 12.29 -25.19
N PHE A 80 14.48 13.08 -24.14
CA PHE A 80 15.56 14.06 -24.08
C PHE A 80 16.68 13.55 -23.18
N ASN A 81 17.84 13.24 -23.76
CA ASN A 81 18.89 12.49 -23.06
C ASN A 81 19.99 13.43 -22.52
N TRP A 82 20.21 13.38 -21.22
CA TRP A 82 21.27 14.11 -20.52
C TRP A 82 22.34 13.12 -20.06
N ASN A 83 23.54 13.30 -20.60
CA ASN A 83 24.67 12.40 -20.41
C ASN A 83 25.83 13.13 -19.72
N ASN A 84 26.67 12.36 -19.02
CA ASN A 84 27.90 12.84 -18.37
C ASN A 84 27.67 14.07 -17.48
N LEU A 85 26.56 14.10 -16.74
CA LEU A 85 26.36 15.12 -15.72
C LEU A 85 27.30 14.83 -14.54
N GLY A 86 28.10 15.81 -14.14
CA GLY A 86 29.04 15.63 -13.02
C GLY A 86 28.31 15.39 -11.71
N SER A 87 28.86 14.53 -10.86
CA SER A 87 28.30 14.29 -9.53
C SER A 87 28.18 15.57 -8.72
N GLU A 88 27.15 15.67 -7.89
CA GLU A 88 26.73 16.88 -7.16
C GLU A 88 26.00 17.94 -8.00
N SER A 89 25.74 17.69 -9.29
CA SER A 89 24.94 18.62 -10.09
C SER A 89 23.51 18.73 -9.56
N LYS A 90 22.96 19.93 -9.72
CA LYS A 90 21.60 20.27 -9.27
C LYS A 90 20.77 20.79 -10.44
N ILE A 91 19.59 20.21 -10.62
CA ILE A 91 18.61 20.61 -11.63
C ILE A 91 17.41 21.23 -10.90
N ILE A 92 17.17 22.52 -11.11
CA ILE A 92 16.20 23.30 -10.34
C ILE A 92 15.01 23.65 -11.23
N SER A 93 13.84 23.16 -10.85
CA SER A 93 12.53 23.40 -11.48
C SER A 93 12.44 23.06 -12.98
N PRO A 94 13.01 21.93 -13.45
CA PRO A 94 12.81 21.54 -14.85
C PRO A 94 11.32 21.30 -15.12
N HIS A 95 10.84 21.64 -16.33
CA HIS A 95 9.46 21.36 -16.75
C HIS A 95 9.47 20.61 -18.09
N MET A 96 9.12 19.32 -18.06
CA MET A 96 8.92 18.53 -19.28
C MET A 96 7.49 18.69 -19.80
N HIS A 97 7.33 19.18 -21.03
CA HIS A 97 6.02 19.45 -21.61
C HIS A 97 5.89 18.75 -22.96
N THR A 98 4.84 17.95 -23.14
CA THR A 98 4.56 17.34 -24.45
C THR A 98 4.36 18.40 -25.53
N LYS A 99 4.81 18.11 -26.76
CA LYS A 99 4.50 18.95 -27.92
C LYS A 99 3.11 18.61 -28.50
N THR A 100 2.78 17.32 -28.55
CA THR A 100 1.50 16.83 -29.09
C THR A 100 0.50 16.58 -27.96
N THR A 101 -0.71 17.16 -28.04
CA THR A 101 -1.76 16.85 -27.05
C THR A 101 -2.23 15.40 -27.18
N PRO A 102 -2.01 14.53 -26.17
CA PRO A 102 -2.39 13.13 -26.22
C PRO A 102 -3.90 12.94 -26.06
N TYR A 103 -4.41 11.82 -26.57
CA TYR A 103 -5.71 11.29 -26.20
C TYR A 103 -5.61 10.60 -24.84
N THR A 104 -6.50 10.98 -23.92
CA THR A 104 -6.51 10.49 -22.54
C THR A 104 -7.86 9.88 -22.19
N VAL A 105 -7.86 8.76 -21.47
CA VAL A 105 -9.06 8.23 -20.79
C VAL A 105 -9.24 8.95 -19.45
N TYR A 106 -10.48 9.23 -19.07
CA TYR A 106 -10.82 9.85 -17.79
C TYR A 106 -11.92 9.04 -17.10
N ARG A 107 -11.56 8.34 -16.03
CA ARG A 107 -12.40 7.35 -15.35
C ARG A 107 -13.22 7.91 -14.19
N PHE A 108 -13.50 9.21 -14.18
CA PHE A 108 -14.20 9.84 -13.07
C PHE A 108 -15.34 10.70 -13.58
N ASP A 109 -16.43 10.74 -12.81
CA ASP A 109 -17.54 11.64 -13.07
C ASP A 109 -17.28 13.04 -12.47
N ASP A 110 -18.28 13.92 -12.53
CA ASP A 110 -18.19 15.28 -12.01
C ASP A 110 -18.20 15.35 -10.46
N ASN A 111 -18.62 14.29 -9.77
CA ASN A 111 -18.53 14.17 -8.31
C ASN A 111 -17.17 13.63 -7.86
N GLY A 112 -16.38 13.13 -8.82
CA GLY A 112 -15.09 12.50 -8.58
C GLY A 112 -15.18 11.01 -8.28
N ASP A 113 -16.33 10.38 -8.49
CA ASP A 113 -16.52 8.93 -8.32
C ASP A 113 -16.04 8.17 -9.55
N TRP A 114 -15.66 6.90 -9.37
CA TRP A 114 -15.24 6.03 -10.47
C TRP A 114 -16.36 5.76 -11.49
N VAL A 115 -16.01 5.87 -12.77
CA VAL A 115 -16.81 5.40 -13.91
C VAL A 115 -16.25 4.04 -14.36
N THR A 116 -17.04 2.98 -14.20
CA THR A 116 -16.64 1.59 -14.49
C THR A 116 -17.36 0.98 -15.70
N ASP A 117 -18.42 1.60 -16.21
CA ASP A 117 -19.09 1.15 -17.43
C ASP A 117 -18.17 1.38 -18.65
N PRO A 118 -17.75 0.32 -19.37
CA PRO A 118 -16.76 0.44 -20.45
C PRO A 118 -17.20 1.37 -21.59
N THR A 119 -18.50 1.49 -21.85
CA THR A 119 -19.03 2.39 -22.90
C THR A 119 -18.83 3.85 -22.50
N THR A 120 -19.14 4.18 -21.25
CA THR A 120 -18.96 5.52 -20.69
C THR A 120 -17.48 5.87 -20.55
N VAL A 121 -16.64 4.92 -20.12
CA VAL A 121 -15.17 5.09 -20.08
C VAL A 121 -14.62 5.35 -21.49
N LEU A 122 -15.01 4.55 -22.49
CA LEU A 122 -14.55 4.73 -23.87
C LEU A 122 -14.96 6.10 -24.43
N ALA A 123 -16.18 6.56 -24.10
CA ALA A 123 -16.67 7.88 -24.49
C ALA A 123 -15.91 9.05 -23.83
N SER A 124 -15.19 8.81 -22.73
CA SER A 124 -14.37 9.81 -22.06
C SER A 124 -13.06 10.13 -22.79
N VAL A 125 -12.68 9.33 -23.79
CA VAL A 125 -11.37 9.44 -24.46
C VAL A 125 -11.33 10.69 -25.34
N GLU A 126 -10.55 11.69 -24.94
CA GLU A 126 -10.39 12.95 -25.68
C GLU A 126 -8.99 13.55 -25.50
N GLN A 127 -8.65 14.54 -26.34
CA GLN A 127 -7.36 15.23 -26.27
C GLN A 127 -7.30 16.18 -25.08
N ARG A 128 -6.37 15.95 -24.14
CA ARG A 128 -6.23 16.76 -22.91
C ARG A 128 -4.77 16.96 -22.52
N LEU A 129 -4.50 18.01 -21.74
CA LEU A 129 -3.21 18.27 -21.10
C LEU A 129 -3.31 18.37 -19.57
N ASP A 130 -4.52 18.44 -19.03
CA ASP A 130 -4.83 18.77 -17.64
C ASP A 130 -5.21 17.56 -16.78
N LYS A 131 -5.75 16.50 -17.39
CA LYS A 131 -6.24 15.32 -16.68
C LYS A 131 -6.35 14.08 -17.57
N GLY A 132 -6.56 12.94 -16.91
CA GLY A 132 -6.61 11.64 -17.56
C GLY A 132 -5.21 11.14 -17.90
N TYR A 133 -5.13 9.91 -18.38
CA TYR A 133 -3.86 9.30 -18.80
C TYR A 133 -4.02 8.64 -20.17
N LYS A 134 -2.91 8.44 -20.88
CA LYS A 134 -2.95 7.74 -22.18
C LYS A 134 -3.40 6.28 -21.96
N PRO A 135 -4.45 5.79 -22.65
CA PRO A 135 -4.85 4.40 -22.48
C PRO A 135 -3.72 3.45 -22.86
N ASN A 136 -3.60 2.33 -22.16
CA ASN A 136 -2.60 1.30 -22.45
C ASN A 136 -3.18 -0.13 -22.28
N VAL A 137 -2.33 -1.14 -22.42
CA VAL A 137 -2.71 -2.56 -22.38
C VAL A 137 -3.35 -3.00 -21.06
N ASN A 138 -3.15 -2.26 -19.97
CA ASN A 138 -3.73 -2.51 -18.66
C ASN A 138 -5.19 -2.04 -18.57
N ASP A 139 -5.66 -1.20 -19.51
CA ASP A 139 -7.06 -0.77 -19.62
C ASP A 139 -7.93 -1.84 -20.33
N LEU A 140 -8.00 -3.03 -19.73
CA LEU A 140 -8.59 -4.23 -20.35
C LEU A 140 -10.04 -4.04 -20.81
N ASP A 141 -10.79 -3.16 -20.16
CA ASP A 141 -12.19 -2.83 -20.44
C ASP A 141 -12.40 -2.08 -21.76
N ILE A 142 -11.45 -1.23 -22.16
CA ILE A 142 -11.56 -0.38 -23.36
C ILE A 142 -10.50 -0.66 -24.43
N TRP A 143 -9.38 -1.30 -24.08
CA TRP A 143 -8.21 -1.41 -24.95
C TRP A 143 -8.53 -2.03 -26.32
N ALA A 144 -9.33 -3.10 -26.36
CA ALA A 144 -9.71 -3.74 -27.61
C ALA A 144 -10.54 -2.81 -28.53
N SER A 145 -11.37 -1.94 -27.95
CA SER A 145 -12.31 -1.06 -28.67
C SER A 145 -11.71 0.29 -29.07
N LEU A 146 -10.50 0.63 -28.62
CA LEU A 146 -9.85 1.87 -29.00
C LEU A 146 -9.46 1.88 -30.49
N PRO A 147 -9.63 3.02 -31.18
CA PRO A 147 -9.17 3.16 -32.56
C PRO A 147 -7.63 3.26 -32.63
N ASP A 148 -7.06 2.83 -33.75
CA ASP A 148 -5.60 2.71 -33.92
C ASP A 148 -4.84 4.02 -33.71
N TYR A 149 -5.44 5.18 -34.06
CA TYR A 149 -4.80 6.48 -33.85
C TYR A 149 -4.63 6.85 -32.37
N VAL A 150 -5.45 6.28 -31.47
CA VAL A 150 -5.28 6.43 -30.01
C VAL A 150 -4.24 5.45 -29.48
N LYS A 151 -4.27 4.19 -29.94
CA LYS A 151 -3.31 3.15 -29.53
C LYS A 151 -1.88 3.48 -29.95
N ASN A 152 -1.72 4.03 -31.16
CA ASN A 152 -0.44 4.35 -31.78
C ASN A 152 -0.07 5.84 -31.65
N GLN A 153 -0.68 6.57 -30.72
CA GLN A 153 -0.40 8.00 -30.53
C GLN A 153 1.06 8.22 -30.14
N VAL A 154 1.69 9.26 -30.70
CA VAL A 154 3.06 9.68 -30.37
C VAL A 154 2.97 11.02 -29.64
N ALA A 155 3.12 10.97 -28.33
CA ALA A 155 3.06 12.13 -27.46
C ALA A 155 3.85 11.85 -26.17
N GLY A 156 4.22 12.94 -25.51
CA GLY A 156 4.77 12.96 -24.16
C GLY A 156 6.27 13.21 -24.10
N ALA A 157 6.70 13.94 -23.07
CA ALA A 157 8.07 14.44 -22.95
C ALA A 157 8.81 13.80 -21.76
N THR A 158 9.89 13.07 -22.03
CA THR A 158 10.66 12.40 -20.96
C THR A 158 12.08 12.92 -20.88
N LEU A 159 12.48 13.46 -19.72
CA LEU A 159 13.89 13.72 -19.44
C LEU A 159 14.54 12.40 -19.02
N ARG A 160 15.55 11.96 -19.77
CA ARG A 160 16.34 10.77 -19.44
C ARG A 160 17.73 11.18 -19.00
N VAL A 161 18.05 10.98 -17.72
CA VAL A 161 19.40 11.19 -17.18
C VAL A 161 20.10 9.83 -17.15
N TYR A 162 21.27 9.75 -17.77
CA TYR A 162 22.04 8.52 -17.90
C TYR A 162 23.29 8.51 -17.03
N SER A 163 23.50 7.39 -16.34
CA SER A 163 24.75 7.03 -15.64
C SER A 163 25.30 8.14 -14.76
N ALA A 164 24.41 8.89 -14.10
CA ALA A 164 24.76 10.00 -13.25
C ALA A 164 24.65 9.58 -11.78
N ASN A 165 25.57 10.08 -10.94
CA ASN A 165 25.60 9.77 -9.52
C ASN A 165 25.48 11.03 -8.69
N ASN A 166 24.77 10.98 -7.57
CA ASN A 166 24.63 12.10 -6.63
C ASN A 166 24.05 13.36 -7.30
N ILE A 167 22.91 13.21 -7.97
CA ILE A 167 22.20 14.31 -8.65
C ILE A 167 21.00 14.70 -7.83
N ASN A 168 20.78 16.01 -7.66
CA ASN A 168 19.56 16.52 -7.01
C ASN A 168 18.66 17.22 -8.04
N VAL A 169 17.42 16.76 -8.16
CA VAL A 169 16.38 17.39 -8.98
C VAL A 169 15.33 18.00 -8.06
N VAL A 170 15.22 19.32 -8.07
CA VAL A 170 14.40 20.06 -7.10
C VAL A 170 13.20 20.70 -7.78
N HIS A 171 12.01 20.45 -7.25
CA HIS A 171 10.73 20.93 -7.76
C HIS A 171 10.46 20.62 -9.25
N PRO A 172 10.69 19.38 -9.75
CA PRO A 172 10.38 19.07 -11.14
C PRO A 172 8.88 19.21 -11.42
N GLU A 173 8.55 19.68 -12.62
CA GLU A 173 7.19 19.85 -13.13
C GLU A 173 7.00 19.06 -14.43
N ALA A 174 5.77 18.67 -14.75
CA ALA A 174 5.50 17.95 -15.99
C ALA A 174 4.10 18.25 -16.53
N THR A 175 3.96 18.34 -17.84
CA THR A 175 2.67 18.32 -18.53
C THR A 175 2.69 17.22 -19.58
N MET A 176 2.08 16.08 -19.24
CA MET A 176 2.19 14.83 -19.99
C MET A 176 3.67 14.47 -20.23
N GLY A 177 4.44 14.45 -19.14
CA GLY A 177 5.87 14.17 -19.17
C GLY A 177 6.34 13.24 -18.05
N GLY A 178 7.65 13.04 -17.96
CA GLY A 178 8.24 12.19 -16.92
C GLY A 178 9.75 12.33 -16.82
N TYR A 179 10.31 11.69 -15.80
CA TYR A 179 11.75 11.68 -15.53
C TYR A 179 12.23 10.25 -15.36
N LEU A 180 13.23 9.88 -16.15
CA LEU A 180 13.83 8.55 -16.17
C LEU A 180 15.32 8.66 -15.81
N PHE A 181 15.73 7.98 -14.76
CA PHE A 181 17.11 7.90 -14.31
C PHE A 181 17.63 6.50 -14.62
N THR A 182 18.38 6.37 -15.71
CA THR A 182 18.91 5.09 -16.17
C THR A 182 20.33 4.90 -15.66
N LEU A 183 20.59 3.78 -14.96
CA LEU A 183 21.89 3.44 -14.37
C LEU A 183 22.44 4.52 -13.41
N CYS A 184 21.55 5.22 -12.72
CA CYS A 184 21.91 6.27 -11.77
C CYS A 184 21.93 5.77 -10.32
N ASN A 185 22.68 6.45 -9.46
CA ASN A 185 22.72 6.21 -8.01
C ASN A 185 22.69 7.53 -7.24
N HIS A 186 22.22 7.49 -6.00
CA HIS A 186 22.10 8.64 -5.10
C HIS A 186 21.38 9.82 -5.78
N VAL A 187 20.38 9.53 -6.61
CA VAL A 187 19.52 10.58 -7.18
C VAL A 187 18.45 10.94 -6.17
N LEU A 188 18.39 12.21 -5.81
CA LEU A 188 17.33 12.76 -4.97
C LEU A 188 16.40 13.60 -5.85
N VAL A 189 15.11 13.28 -5.84
CA VAL A 189 14.07 14.11 -6.44
C VAL A 189 13.24 14.74 -5.32
N GLU A 190 13.36 16.06 -5.16
CA GLU A 190 12.69 16.82 -4.10
C GLU A 190 11.41 17.48 -4.63
N SER A 191 10.28 17.18 -3.99
CA SER A 191 9.00 17.86 -4.16
C SER A 191 8.54 18.05 -5.63
N PRO A 192 8.36 16.96 -6.41
CA PRO A 192 7.63 17.03 -7.68
C PRO A 192 6.30 17.77 -7.49
N ARG A 193 5.97 18.70 -8.39
CA ARG A 193 4.78 19.57 -8.27
C ARG A 193 4.32 20.03 -9.63
N ASN A 194 3.06 20.44 -9.75
CA ASN A 194 2.45 20.75 -11.05
C ASN A 194 2.75 19.63 -12.07
N PHE A 195 2.68 18.38 -11.61
CA PHE A 195 3.26 17.24 -12.30
C PHE A 195 2.15 16.35 -12.83
N ILE A 196 1.89 16.42 -14.13
CA ILE A 196 1.00 15.53 -14.87
C ILE A 196 1.87 14.55 -15.64
N ALA A 197 1.89 13.30 -15.17
CA ALA A 197 2.70 12.24 -15.74
C ALA A 197 2.16 11.75 -17.10
N LEU A 198 3.04 11.20 -17.93
CA LEU A 198 2.68 10.48 -19.16
C LEU A 198 2.53 8.97 -18.92
N GLU A 199 3.59 8.36 -18.40
CA GLU A 199 3.70 6.93 -18.06
C GLU A 199 3.83 6.80 -16.55
N SER A 200 4.97 6.31 -16.06
CA SER A 200 5.36 6.55 -14.67
C SER A 200 5.96 7.95 -14.54
N GLY A 201 5.73 8.61 -13.39
CA GLY A 201 6.18 9.98 -13.17
C GLY A 201 7.71 10.06 -13.04
N ILE A 202 8.24 9.37 -12.04
CA ILE A 202 9.67 9.24 -11.77
C ILE A 202 10.06 7.76 -11.83
N THR A 203 11.08 7.43 -12.62
CA THR A 203 11.56 6.05 -12.77
C THR A 203 13.05 5.95 -12.49
N PHE A 204 13.44 5.02 -11.62
CA PHE A 204 14.84 4.64 -11.40
C PHE A 204 15.08 3.26 -12.03
N GLU A 205 15.83 3.24 -13.13
CA GLU A 205 16.00 2.06 -13.99
C GLU A 205 17.46 1.57 -13.98
N ASN A 206 17.74 0.47 -13.28
CA ASN A 206 19.09 -0.05 -13.11
C ASN A 206 19.29 -1.47 -13.69
N HIS A 207 18.29 -2.04 -14.36
CA HIS A 207 18.32 -3.42 -14.85
C HIS A 207 19.26 -3.67 -16.06
N LEU A 208 19.82 -2.62 -16.68
CA LEU A 208 20.70 -2.77 -17.85
C LEU A 208 22.07 -3.38 -17.49
N THR A 209 22.46 -3.35 -16.22
CA THR A 209 23.68 -3.97 -15.69
C THR A 209 23.37 -4.96 -14.56
N SER A 210 24.36 -5.75 -14.12
CA SER A 210 24.23 -6.59 -12.93
C SER A 210 24.19 -5.78 -11.63
N ASP A 211 24.77 -4.58 -11.64
CA ASP A 211 24.80 -3.68 -10.49
C ASP A 211 23.40 -3.21 -10.11
N TRP A 212 23.20 -2.96 -8.81
CA TRP A 212 21.95 -2.44 -8.26
C TRP A 212 22.00 -0.92 -8.18
N GLY A 213 20.89 -0.25 -8.49
CA GLY A 213 20.71 1.15 -8.14
C GLY A 213 20.63 1.31 -6.63
N THR A 214 21.28 2.33 -6.07
CA THR A 214 21.22 2.61 -4.63
C THR A 214 21.17 4.11 -4.36
N GLY A 215 20.65 4.53 -3.20
CA GLY A 215 20.50 5.93 -2.81
C GLY A 215 19.43 6.72 -3.55
N ASN A 216 18.74 6.10 -4.51
CA ASN A 216 17.74 6.73 -5.34
C ASN A 216 16.43 6.93 -4.56
N LYS A 217 15.96 8.18 -4.46
CA LYS A 217 14.77 8.49 -3.68
C LYS A 217 13.97 9.69 -4.18
N VAL A 218 12.68 9.67 -3.87
CA VAL A 218 11.75 10.81 -4.01
C VAL A 218 11.32 11.26 -2.62
N VAL A 219 11.38 12.57 -2.35
CA VAL A 219 11.01 13.15 -1.06
C VAL A 219 10.07 14.34 -1.27
N GLY A 220 8.85 14.25 -0.72
CA GLY A 220 7.84 15.29 -0.81
C GLY A 220 7.07 15.29 -2.13
N GLY A 221 6.15 16.25 -2.26
CA GLY A 221 5.51 16.60 -3.52
C GLY A 221 4.26 15.79 -3.88
N GLU A 222 3.78 16.01 -5.10
CA GLU A 222 2.58 15.39 -5.66
C GLU A 222 2.78 15.07 -7.15
N ILE A 223 2.42 13.86 -7.55
CA ILE A 223 2.40 13.40 -8.95
C ILE A 223 0.98 12.98 -9.31
N LYS A 224 0.50 13.45 -10.47
CA LYS A 224 -0.87 13.25 -10.96
C LYS A 224 -0.88 12.47 -12.25
N TYR A 225 -1.87 11.59 -12.39
CA TYR A 225 -2.15 10.85 -13.63
C TYR A 225 -0.93 10.04 -14.12
N GLY A 226 -0.70 9.98 -15.43
CA GLY A 226 0.25 9.05 -16.04
C GLY A 226 -0.31 7.65 -16.11
N SER A 227 0.00 6.95 -17.19
CA SER A 227 -0.55 5.62 -17.45
C SER A 227 0.12 4.51 -16.62
N GLY A 228 1.19 4.84 -15.91
CA GLY A 228 1.96 3.94 -15.04
C GLY A 228 1.79 4.29 -13.56
N SER A 229 2.89 4.21 -12.81
CA SER A 229 2.94 4.51 -11.36
C SER A 229 3.58 5.87 -11.08
N ALA A 230 3.27 6.55 -9.97
CA ALA A 230 3.90 7.86 -9.73
C ALA A 230 5.43 7.74 -9.59
N VAL A 231 5.89 6.73 -8.85
CA VAL A 231 7.30 6.38 -8.73
C VAL A 231 7.49 4.89 -8.99
N LEU A 232 8.49 4.56 -9.81
CA LEU A 232 8.81 3.20 -10.21
C LEU A 232 10.30 2.88 -9.99
N PHE A 233 10.58 1.74 -9.37
CA PHE A 233 11.94 1.23 -9.17
C PHE A 233 12.15 -0.07 -9.96
N LEU A 234 13.26 -0.14 -10.70
CA LEU A 234 13.72 -1.35 -11.36
C LEU A 234 15.16 -1.64 -10.94
N ARG A 235 15.40 -2.78 -10.29
CA ARG A 235 16.73 -3.23 -9.85
C ARG A 235 17.41 -2.25 -8.89
N ASN A 236 16.67 -1.76 -7.90
CA ASN A 236 17.23 -0.92 -6.83
C ASN A 236 17.33 -1.69 -5.51
N ASP A 237 18.46 -1.51 -4.81
CA ASP A 237 18.74 -2.10 -3.52
C ASP A 237 19.30 -1.03 -2.57
N GLY A 238 18.55 -0.74 -1.51
CA GLY A 238 18.93 0.25 -0.51
C GLY A 238 20.09 -0.18 0.40
N GLY A 239 20.56 -1.43 0.29
CA GLY A 239 21.53 -1.98 1.23
C GLY A 239 20.93 -2.11 2.64
N ASP A 240 21.73 -2.56 3.61
CA ASP A 240 21.25 -2.62 5.00
C ASP A 240 20.99 -1.22 5.60
N ASP A 241 21.54 -0.18 4.96
CA ASP A 241 21.30 1.23 5.27
C ASP A 241 19.87 1.68 4.92
N HIS A 242 19.17 0.89 4.10
CA HIS A 242 17.89 1.23 3.49
C HIS A 242 17.90 2.58 2.76
N ASP A 243 19.01 2.87 2.07
CA ASP A 243 19.20 4.12 1.34
C ASP A 243 18.50 4.07 -0.02
N GLY A 244 17.21 4.36 -0.04
CA GLY A 244 16.41 4.47 -1.26
C GLY A 244 14.92 4.32 -0.99
N GLY A 245 14.09 4.76 -1.93
CA GLY A 245 12.63 4.64 -1.85
C GLY A 245 11.88 5.96 -1.92
N VAL A 246 10.74 6.07 -1.22
CA VAL A 246 9.81 7.20 -1.35
C VAL A 246 9.38 7.70 0.02
N GLN A 247 9.41 9.02 0.21
CA GLN A 247 9.00 9.69 1.45
C GLN A 247 8.10 10.88 1.15
N ASP A 248 7.05 11.09 1.97
CA ASP A 248 6.19 12.29 1.95
C ASP A 248 5.49 12.59 0.60
N LEU A 249 5.14 11.57 -0.18
CA LEU A 249 4.59 11.72 -1.54
C LEU A 249 3.05 11.61 -1.58
N ILE A 250 2.41 12.45 -2.38
CA ILE A 250 1.03 12.26 -2.83
C ILE A 250 1.01 11.70 -4.27
N SER A 251 0.34 10.56 -4.47
CA SER A 251 0.08 9.96 -5.78
C SER A 251 -1.42 10.03 -6.09
N TYR A 252 -1.79 10.75 -7.15
CA TYR A 252 -3.19 11.07 -7.46
C TYR A 252 -3.59 10.57 -8.85
N ARG A 253 -4.52 9.61 -8.90
CA ARG A 253 -5.17 9.13 -10.13
C ARG A 253 -4.25 8.58 -11.21
N VAL A 254 -3.16 7.94 -10.80
CA VAL A 254 -2.26 7.22 -11.69
C VAL A 254 -2.94 5.98 -12.29
N GLY A 255 -2.57 5.63 -13.52
CA GLY A 255 -3.20 4.58 -14.33
C GLY A 255 -2.77 3.15 -13.97
N GLU A 256 -1.71 2.99 -13.16
CA GLU A 256 -1.38 1.74 -12.47
C GLU A 256 -1.48 1.95 -10.95
N SER A 257 -0.35 1.88 -10.24
CA SER A 257 -0.29 1.86 -8.78
C SER A 257 0.35 3.13 -8.24
N GLY A 258 0.04 3.52 -6.99
CA GLY A 258 0.53 4.77 -6.42
C GLY A 258 2.05 4.89 -6.48
N VAL A 259 2.74 3.92 -5.91
CA VAL A 259 4.19 3.66 -6.09
C VAL A 259 4.40 2.18 -6.35
N LYS A 260 5.48 1.82 -7.06
CA LYS A 260 5.71 0.45 -7.50
C LYS A 260 7.17 0.03 -7.44
N THR A 261 7.41 -1.17 -6.92
CA THR A 261 8.62 -1.94 -7.20
C THR A 261 8.32 -2.87 -8.37
N TYR A 262 9.13 -2.83 -9.43
CA TYR A 262 8.89 -3.69 -10.58
C TYR A 262 9.11 -5.17 -10.22
N GLN A 263 8.32 -6.05 -10.83
CA GLN A 263 8.36 -7.50 -10.61
C GLN A 263 9.07 -8.26 -11.74
N ASN A 264 9.59 -9.45 -11.46
CA ASN A 264 10.16 -10.34 -12.47
C ASN A 264 11.35 -9.70 -13.25
N GLU A 265 11.44 -9.97 -14.55
CA GLU A 265 12.55 -9.59 -15.42
C GLU A 265 12.13 -8.53 -16.44
N VAL A 266 13.05 -7.60 -16.74
CA VAL A 266 13.00 -6.69 -17.89
C VAL A 266 14.29 -6.88 -18.69
N GLY A 267 14.16 -7.06 -20.01
CA GLY A 267 15.33 -7.26 -20.87
C GLY A 267 16.13 -8.54 -20.56
N GLY A 268 15.52 -9.53 -19.90
CA GLY A 268 16.17 -10.79 -19.52
C GLY A 268 16.98 -10.75 -18.22
N ARG A 269 16.88 -9.68 -17.43
CA ARG A 269 17.48 -9.56 -16.09
C ARG A 269 16.41 -9.17 -15.07
N SER A 270 16.58 -9.59 -13.81
CA SER A 270 15.65 -9.21 -12.77
C SER A 270 15.60 -7.69 -12.56
N ALA A 271 14.37 -7.17 -12.51
CA ALA A 271 14.01 -5.78 -12.22
C ALA A 271 13.43 -5.61 -10.81
N ARG A 272 13.52 -6.64 -9.97
CA ARG A 272 13.08 -6.65 -8.57
C ARG A 272 13.82 -5.61 -7.73
N ASN A 273 13.40 -5.42 -6.48
CA ASN A 273 13.96 -4.39 -5.60
C ASN A 273 14.08 -4.91 -4.16
N TYR A 274 15.02 -4.33 -3.41
CA TYR A 274 15.35 -4.77 -2.06
C TYR A 274 15.60 -3.57 -1.13
N ARG A 275 15.26 -3.72 0.15
CA ARG A 275 15.67 -2.85 1.26
C ARG A 275 15.37 -1.35 1.05
N LEU A 276 14.29 -1.04 0.34
CA LEU A 276 13.79 0.32 0.17
C LEU A 276 12.88 0.76 1.34
N VAL A 277 12.78 2.07 1.57
CA VAL A 277 11.85 2.68 2.52
C VAL A 277 10.68 3.34 1.78
N PHE A 278 9.47 3.02 2.19
CA PHE A 278 8.24 3.68 1.76
C PHE A 278 7.59 4.30 2.99
N ASP A 279 7.68 5.62 3.14
CA ASP A 279 7.23 6.33 4.34
C ASP A 279 6.32 7.50 3.96
N ASN A 280 5.19 7.65 4.67
CA ASN A 280 4.29 8.79 4.52
C ASN A 280 3.80 9.02 3.08
N ILE A 281 3.23 7.97 2.46
CA ILE A 281 2.70 8.02 1.10
C ILE A 281 1.18 8.10 1.17
N THR A 282 0.61 9.07 0.44
CA THR A 282 -0.83 9.20 0.23
C THR A 282 -1.18 8.82 -1.20
N THR A 283 -1.91 7.74 -1.41
CA THR A 283 -2.41 7.37 -2.75
C THR A 283 -3.92 7.55 -2.84
N ILE A 284 -4.38 8.28 -3.85
CA ILE A 284 -5.80 8.58 -4.04
C ILE A 284 -6.21 8.15 -5.44
N GLN A 285 -7.18 7.23 -5.50
CA GLN A 285 -7.88 6.84 -6.73
C GLN A 285 -6.96 6.39 -7.87
N CYS A 286 -5.91 5.61 -7.57
CA CYS A 286 -5.16 4.89 -8.60
C CYS A 286 -6.02 3.76 -9.19
N TYR A 287 -5.76 3.39 -10.46
CA TYR A 287 -6.56 2.39 -11.17
C TYR A 287 -6.23 0.94 -10.78
N TYR A 288 -5.00 0.69 -10.34
CA TYR A 288 -4.59 -0.55 -9.68
C TYR A 288 -4.42 -0.27 -8.18
N ASP A 289 -3.23 -0.48 -7.63
CA ASP A 289 -3.06 -0.65 -6.19
C ASP A 289 -2.48 0.61 -5.53
N GLY A 290 -2.89 0.90 -4.30
CA GLY A 290 -2.45 2.12 -3.62
C GLY A 290 -0.92 2.17 -3.46
N ILE A 291 -0.32 1.04 -3.07
CA ILE A 291 1.12 0.77 -3.22
C ILE A 291 1.28 -0.67 -3.71
N ASP A 292 2.18 -0.91 -4.67
CA ASP A 292 2.53 -2.23 -5.19
C ASP A 292 4.00 -2.52 -4.86
N VAL A 293 4.26 -3.14 -3.72
CA VAL A 293 5.61 -3.44 -3.23
C VAL A 293 5.89 -4.94 -3.36
N ASN A 294 5.60 -5.48 -4.55
CA ASN A 294 5.85 -6.87 -4.89
C ASN A 294 7.16 -7.01 -5.71
N ALA A 295 7.76 -8.20 -5.64
CA ALA A 295 8.94 -8.58 -6.41
C ALA A 295 8.65 -9.73 -7.39
N ASP A 296 7.81 -10.68 -7.03
CA ASP A 296 7.36 -11.76 -7.91
C ASP A 296 5.90 -11.52 -8.34
N THR A 297 5.55 -11.89 -9.58
CA THR A 297 4.16 -11.86 -10.05
C THR A 297 3.85 -12.93 -11.09
N GLY A 298 2.62 -13.41 -11.13
CA GLY A 298 2.19 -14.47 -12.05
C GLY A 298 2.77 -15.85 -11.70
N SER A 299 2.97 -16.68 -12.74
CA SER A 299 3.48 -18.05 -12.60
C SER A 299 4.97 -18.06 -12.25
N PRO A 300 5.45 -18.99 -11.40
CA PRO A 300 6.87 -19.11 -11.08
C PRO A 300 7.75 -19.34 -12.32
N ALA A 301 8.80 -18.54 -12.43
CA ALA A 301 9.87 -18.67 -13.42
C ALA A 301 11.22 -18.45 -12.73
N GLU A 302 12.30 -19.08 -13.21
CA GLU A 302 13.62 -18.89 -12.60
C GLU A 302 14.07 -17.44 -12.73
N ARG A 303 14.64 -16.90 -11.64
CA ARG A 303 15.09 -15.51 -11.60
C ARG A 303 16.47 -15.38 -12.25
N VAL A 304 16.71 -14.30 -12.99
CA VAL A 304 17.99 -14.05 -13.66
C VAL A 304 18.75 -12.90 -12.99
N ASP A 305 19.99 -13.16 -12.57
CA ASP A 305 20.83 -12.26 -11.77
C ASP A 305 20.14 -11.76 -10.48
N ASP A 306 19.44 -12.67 -9.81
CA ASP A 306 18.77 -12.54 -8.52
C ASP A 306 18.77 -13.91 -7.81
N TYR A 307 18.23 -14.01 -6.59
CA TYR A 307 18.12 -15.27 -5.86
C TYR A 307 17.32 -16.32 -6.63
N THR A 308 17.81 -17.55 -6.60
CA THR A 308 17.17 -18.68 -7.28
C THR A 308 15.86 -19.09 -6.58
N LEU A 309 14.98 -19.77 -7.33
CA LEU A 309 13.76 -20.37 -6.75
C LEU A 309 14.04 -21.39 -5.66
N ALA A 310 15.21 -22.03 -5.68
CA ALA A 310 15.64 -23.00 -4.67
C ALA A 310 16.07 -22.34 -3.35
N GLU A 311 16.67 -21.15 -3.42
CA GLU A 311 17.02 -20.36 -2.24
C GLU A 311 15.78 -19.73 -1.62
N TYR A 312 14.92 -19.15 -2.46
CA TYR A 312 13.70 -18.48 -2.05
C TYR A 312 12.56 -18.80 -3.01
N PRO A 313 11.51 -19.52 -2.54
CA PRO A 313 10.32 -19.78 -3.34
C PRO A 313 9.68 -18.50 -3.89
N TRP A 314 8.82 -18.66 -4.89
CA TRP A 314 8.05 -17.55 -5.45
C TRP A 314 7.26 -16.81 -4.37
N PHE A 315 7.23 -15.48 -4.43
CA PHE A 315 6.67 -14.56 -3.43
C PHE A 315 7.40 -14.53 -2.08
N GLN A 316 8.56 -15.18 -1.94
CA GLN A 316 9.25 -15.33 -0.64
C GLN A 316 10.69 -14.81 -0.67
N LEU A 317 11.00 -13.88 -1.58
CA LEU A 317 12.30 -13.20 -1.56
C LEU A 317 12.51 -12.41 -0.26
N PRO A 318 13.74 -12.30 0.25
CA PRO A 318 14.04 -11.54 1.46
C PRO A 318 14.12 -10.03 1.13
N THR A 319 13.01 -9.46 0.65
CA THR A 319 12.93 -8.06 0.16
C THR A 319 13.25 -7.04 1.24
N LYS A 320 12.85 -7.28 2.49
CA LYS A 320 13.23 -6.47 3.68
C LYS A 320 12.90 -4.99 3.53
N HIS A 321 11.78 -4.65 2.90
CA HIS A 321 11.32 -3.28 2.83
C HIS A 321 10.84 -2.78 4.21
N ILE A 322 10.97 -1.47 4.41
CA ILE A 322 10.31 -0.76 5.51
C ILE A 322 9.15 0.02 4.90
N ILE A 323 7.93 -0.36 5.23
CA ILE A 323 6.70 0.22 4.67
C ILE A 323 5.90 0.81 5.82
N ARG A 324 5.74 2.13 5.86
CA ARG A 324 5.04 2.75 7.00
C ARG A 324 4.35 4.08 6.70
N ASN A 325 3.41 4.43 7.58
CA ASN A 325 2.64 5.68 7.51
C ASN A 325 1.94 5.86 6.16
N ILE A 326 1.39 4.79 5.61
CA ILE A 326 0.77 4.80 4.28
C ILE A 326 -0.73 5.05 4.45
N ILE A 327 -1.29 5.97 3.67
CA ILE A 327 -2.73 6.16 3.55
C ILE A 327 -3.16 6.01 2.10
N THR A 328 -4.15 5.16 1.86
CA THR A 328 -4.72 5.00 0.52
C THR A 328 -6.24 5.17 0.56
N LYS A 329 -6.80 5.77 -0.49
CA LYS A 329 -8.22 6.07 -0.58
C LYS A 329 -8.76 5.76 -1.97
N ASP A 330 -9.81 4.96 -2.00
CA ASP A 330 -10.67 4.71 -3.16
C ASP A 330 -9.87 4.18 -4.37
N CYS A 331 -8.89 3.32 -4.11
CA CYS A 331 -8.12 2.61 -5.14
C CYS A 331 -9.00 1.54 -5.81
N MET A 332 -8.96 1.46 -7.15
CA MET A 332 -9.77 0.48 -7.92
C MET A 332 -9.22 -0.97 -7.81
N GLY A 333 -7.93 -1.11 -7.50
CA GLY A 333 -7.28 -2.36 -7.11
C GLY A 333 -7.27 -2.56 -5.59
N ILE A 334 -6.15 -3.11 -5.10
CA ILE A 334 -5.89 -3.36 -3.68
C ILE A 334 -5.45 -2.06 -2.98
N GLY A 335 -5.85 -1.89 -1.72
CA GLY A 335 -5.48 -0.70 -0.94
C GLY A 335 -3.96 -0.56 -0.74
N ALA A 336 -3.31 -1.59 -0.22
CA ALA A 336 -1.85 -1.69 -0.14
C ALA A 336 -1.42 -3.17 -0.08
N TRP A 337 -0.38 -3.54 -0.83
CA TRP A 337 0.08 -4.92 -0.85
C TRP A 337 1.57 -5.08 -1.16
N TRP A 338 2.07 -6.25 -0.76
CA TRP A 338 3.47 -6.65 -0.88
C TRP A 338 3.61 -8.17 -0.90
N ASP A 339 4.78 -8.63 -1.35
CA ASP A 339 5.24 -10.00 -1.19
C ASP A 339 6.61 -10.04 -0.47
N GLY A 340 7.25 -11.20 -0.51
CA GLY A 340 8.55 -11.42 0.11
C GLY A 340 8.44 -11.72 1.60
N GLN A 341 9.57 -11.64 2.28
CA GLN A 341 9.69 -11.94 3.69
C GLN A 341 10.65 -10.99 4.41
N ASN A 342 10.47 -10.91 5.73
CA ASN A 342 11.20 -10.01 6.62
C ASN A 342 10.95 -8.52 6.34
N ASN A 343 9.84 -8.18 5.70
CA ASN A 343 9.40 -6.78 5.61
C ASN A 343 8.90 -6.31 6.98
N THR A 344 9.12 -5.03 7.27
CA THR A 344 8.54 -4.35 8.43
C THR A 344 7.45 -3.40 7.95
N VAL A 345 6.22 -3.66 8.38
CA VAL A 345 5.04 -2.90 7.97
C VAL A 345 4.36 -2.29 9.19
N ASP A 346 4.17 -0.97 9.19
CA ASP A 346 3.60 -0.24 10.34
C ASP A 346 2.72 0.93 9.91
N ASN A 347 1.60 1.15 10.61
CA ASN A 347 0.73 2.31 10.43
C ASN A 347 0.24 2.47 8.99
N ILE A 348 -0.56 1.51 8.53
CA ILE A 348 -1.16 1.50 7.19
C ILE A 348 -2.67 1.71 7.32
N VAL A 349 -3.21 2.68 6.59
CA VAL A 349 -4.62 3.01 6.59
C VAL A 349 -5.17 2.96 5.18
N THR A 350 -6.16 2.10 4.92
CA THR A 350 -6.81 2.02 3.60
C THR A 350 -8.31 2.26 3.71
N TYR A 351 -8.80 3.15 2.86
CA TYR A 351 -10.21 3.49 2.74
C TYR A 351 -10.72 3.09 1.36
N GLU A 352 -11.89 2.45 1.32
CA GLU A 352 -12.68 2.31 0.10
C GLU A 352 -11.98 1.56 -1.04
N ALA A 353 -11.05 0.66 -0.72
CA ALA A 353 -10.44 -0.20 -1.72
C ALA A 353 -11.50 -1.06 -2.42
N HIS A 354 -11.46 -1.08 -3.75
CA HIS A 354 -12.39 -1.87 -4.56
C HIS A 354 -12.08 -3.37 -4.51
N LYS A 355 -10.81 -3.73 -4.25
CA LYS A 355 -10.37 -5.10 -3.91
C LYS A 355 -10.11 -5.22 -2.41
N GLU A 356 -9.20 -6.10 -1.99
CA GLU A 356 -8.73 -6.17 -0.61
C GLU A 356 -8.19 -4.81 -0.12
N GLY A 357 -8.34 -4.53 1.18
CA GLY A 357 -7.75 -3.34 1.78
C GLY A 357 -6.25 -3.52 2.01
N ILE A 358 -5.85 -4.70 2.49
CA ILE A 358 -4.46 -5.12 2.70
C ILE A 358 -4.27 -6.53 2.16
N PHE A 359 -3.16 -6.76 1.45
CA PHE A 359 -2.79 -8.08 0.97
C PHE A 359 -1.30 -8.35 1.22
N ASP A 360 -0.98 -9.31 2.09
CA ASP A 360 0.36 -9.90 2.21
C ASP A 360 0.41 -11.19 1.39
N ARG A 361 1.06 -11.11 0.22
CA ARG A 361 1.26 -12.24 -0.69
C ARG A 361 2.44 -13.12 -0.28
N GLY A 362 3.30 -12.60 0.60
CA GLY A 362 4.51 -13.25 1.07
C GLY A 362 4.31 -14.02 2.37
N THR A 363 5.35 -14.03 3.21
CA THR A 363 5.38 -14.77 4.48
C THR A 363 6.39 -14.15 5.44
N ASN A 364 6.31 -14.47 6.73
CA ASN A 364 7.29 -14.05 7.73
C ASN A 364 7.51 -12.53 7.79
N ASN A 365 6.45 -11.76 7.56
CA ASN A 365 6.44 -10.30 7.67
C ASN A 365 5.89 -9.85 9.02
N ASP A 366 6.44 -8.76 9.57
CA ASP A 366 5.91 -8.11 10.77
C ASP A 366 4.99 -6.96 10.38
N ILE A 367 3.70 -7.06 10.76
CA ILE A 367 2.63 -6.18 10.32
C ILE A 367 1.96 -5.57 11.54
N THR A 368 2.00 -4.24 11.66
CA THR A 368 1.53 -3.52 12.86
C THR A 368 0.69 -2.30 12.52
N ASN A 369 -0.25 -1.96 13.42
CA ASN A 369 -1.08 -0.76 13.33
C ASN A 369 -1.81 -0.59 11.99
N ILE A 370 -2.62 -1.58 11.63
CA ILE A 370 -3.36 -1.61 10.36
C ILE A 370 -4.80 -1.14 10.58
N THR A 371 -5.28 -0.25 9.71
CA THR A 371 -6.68 0.18 9.67
C THR A 371 -7.25 0.01 8.27
N VAL A 372 -8.32 -0.78 8.13
CA VAL A 372 -9.01 -1.02 6.85
C VAL A 372 -10.49 -0.66 6.98
N ILE A 373 -10.97 0.26 6.14
CA ILE A 373 -12.33 0.77 6.20
C ILE A 373 -12.99 0.69 4.82
N GLY A 374 -14.08 -0.07 4.70
CA GLY A 374 -14.88 -0.15 3.48
C GLY A 374 -14.18 -0.79 2.28
N ALA A 375 -13.23 -1.71 2.49
CA ALA A 375 -12.64 -2.49 1.40
C ALA A 375 -13.62 -3.52 0.82
N ASN A 376 -13.27 -4.15 -0.31
CA ASN A 376 -14.20 -4.92 -1.15
C ASN A 376 -15.44 -4.07 -1.50
N LYS A 377 -15.21 -2.82 -1.90
CA LYS A 377 -16.25 -1.83 -2.21
C LYS A 377 -17.16 -2.30 -3.35
N ASP A 378 -16.64 -3.08 -4.28
CA ASP A 378 -17.38 -3.64 -5.44
C ASP A 378 -18.19 -4.91 -5.11
N LEU A 379 -18.13 -5.42 -3.88
CA LEU A 379 -18.91 -6.59 -3.43
C LEU A 379 -18.66 -7.87 -4.26
N THR A 380 -17.39 -8.14 -4.57
CA THR A 380 -16.95 -9.28 -5.40
C THR A 380 -16.53 -10.52 -4.57
N ASN A 381 -17.04 -10.63 -3.33
CA ASN A 381 -16.70 -11.69 -2.37
C ASN A 381 -15.22 -11.78 -1.97
N LEU A 382 -14.51 -10.65 -2.01
CA LEU A 382 -13.14 -10.55 -1.49
C LEU A 382 -13.12 -10.32 0.03
N ASN A 383 -11.98 -10.60 0.64
CA ASN A 383 -11.75 -10.35 2.06
C ASN A 383 -11.31 -8.90 2.30
N GLN A 384 -11.36 -8.44 3.55
CA GLN A 384 -10.86 -7.09 3.88
C GLN A 384 -9.32 -7.08 4.01
N ILE A 385 -8.77 -8.07 4.73
CA ILE A 385 -7.33 -8.28 4.92
C ILE A 385 -6.99 -9.73 4.57
N VAL A 386 -5.93 -9.93 3.79
CA VAL A 386 -5.41 -11.26 3.41
C VAL A 386 -3.94 -11.39 3.75
N CYS A 387 -3.56 -12.54 4.32
CA CYS A 387 -2.17 -13.00 4.38
C CYS A 387 -2.09 -14.45 3.90
N GLU A 388 -1.32 -14.70 2.85
CA GLU A 388 -1.17 -16.05 2.27
C GLU A 388 -0.21 -16.91 3.09
N GLY A 389 0.89 -16.32 3.59
CA GLY A 389 1.91 -16.99 4.40
C GLY A 389 1.75 -16.84 5.91
N GLY A 390 2.79 -17.26 6.63
CA GLY A 390 2.89 -17.18 8.09
C GLY A 390 3.47 -15.84 8.52
N SER A 391 2.61 -14.83 8.65
CA SER A 391 2.97 -13.48 9.07
C SER A 391 2.43 -13.17 10.47
N ARG A 392 2.74 -11.96 10.93
CA ARG A 392 2.73 -11.59 12.34
C ARG A 392 2.02 -10.25 12.52
N LEU A 393 0.73 -10.30 12.86
CA LEU A 393 -0.16 -9.13 12.87
C LEU A 393 -0.44 -8.61 14.29
N ARG A 394 -0.32 -7.29 14.53
CA ARG A 394 -0.64 -6.65 15.83
C ARG A 394 -1.31 -5.29 15.66
N GLY A 395 -2.41 -5.07 16.37
CA GLY A 395 -3.12 -3.79 16.31
C GLY A 395 -3.81 -3.63 14.96
N VAL A 396 -4.92 -4.32 14.79
CA VAL A 396 -5.66 -4.38 13.52
C VAL A 396 -7.08 -3.86 13.75
N MET A 397 -7.46 -2.82 13.03
CA MET A 397 -8.81 -2.26 13.06
C MET A 397 -9.47 -2.43 11.69
N ILE A 398 -10.66 -3.03 11.66
CA ILE A 398 -11.44 -3.23 10.44
C ILE A 398 -12.82 -2.62 10.62
N HIS A 399 -13.30 -1.89 9.62
CA HIS A 399 -14.70 -1.48 9.52
C HIS A 399 -15.23 -1.86 8.13
N ALA A 400 -15.68 -3.09 7.99
CA ALA A 400 -16.30 -3.57 6.76
C ALA A 400 -17.71 -2.99 6.60
N TYR A 401 -18.05 -2.51 5.40
CA TYR A 401 -19.41 -2.08 5.05
C TYR A 401 -20.25 -3.17 4.39
N THR A 402 -19.71 -4.39 4.34
CA THR A 402 -20.32 -5.59 3.78
C THR A 402 -20.15 -6.78 4.71
N THR A 403 -21.01 -7.79 4.59
CA THR A 403 -20.90 -9.07 5.30
C THR A 403 -20.18 -10.14 4.47
N GLN A 404 -19.77 -9.83 3.24
CA GLN A 404 -19.03 -10.76 2.39
C GLN A 404 -17.62 -11.04 2.93
N GLY A 405 -17.14 -12.27 2.71
CA GLY A 405 -15.77 -12.67 3.05
C GLY A 405 -15.43 -12.56 4.54
N TYR A 406 -14.13 -12.49 4.81
CA TYR A 406 -13.57 -12.36 6.16
C TYR A 406 -13.10 -10.93 6.42
N ALA A 407 -13.17 -10.52 7.69
CA ALA A 407 -12.47 -9.32 8.15
C ALA A 407 -10.95 -9.56 8.09
N VAL A 408 -10.51 -10.75 8.50
CA VAL A 408 -9.11 -11.20 8.37
C VAL A 408 -9.09 -12.65 7.89
N TYR A 409 -8.50 -12.88 6.73
CA TYR A 409 -8.20 -14.20 6.19
C TYR A 409 -6.69 -14.41 6.17
N ALA A 410 -6.14 -15.04 7.22
CA ALA A 410 -4.70 -15.19 7.40
C ALA A 410 -4.35 -16.58 7.98
N PRO A 411 -4.66 -17.69 7.28
CA PRO A 411 -4.76 -19.02 7.87
C PRO A 411 -3.48 -19.53 8.54
N ALA A 412 -2.30 -19.12 8.06
CA ALA A 412 -1.00 -19.51 8.61
C ALA A 412 -0.40 -18.47 9.58
N SER A 413 -1.03 -17.30 9.72
CA SER A 413 -0.52 -16.18 10.52
C SER A 413 -0.97 -16.22 11.98
N GLU A 414 -0.30 -15.44 12.81
CA GLU A 414 -0.76 -15.09 14.16
C GLU A 414 -1.23 -13.63 14.23
N ILE A 415 -2.22 -13.36 15.07
CA ILE A 415 -2.81 -12.03 15.20
C ILE A 415 -3.08 -11.65 16.66
N SER A 416 -2.93 -10.38 16.99
CA SER A 416 -3.27 -9.83 18.32
C SER A 416 -3.86 -8.42 18.23
N ASN A 417 -4.63 -8.02 19.25
CA ASN A 417 -5.28 -6.71 19.34
C ASN A 417 -6.10 -6.37 18.07
N VAL A 418 -7.14 -7.18 17.81
CA VAL A 418 -8.03 -7.02 16.64
C VAL A 418 -9.34 -6.39 17.07
N SER A 419 -9.81 -5.41 16.29
CA SER A 419 -11.11 -4.77 16.45
C SER A 419 -11.86 -4.78 15.11
N CYS A 420 -13.08 -5.30 15.11
CA CYS A 420 -13.96 -5.31 13.94
C CYS A 420 -15.22 -4.48 14.25
N ALA A 421 -15.30 -3.27 13.69
CA ALA A 421 -16.35 -2.30 13.94
C ALA A 421 -17.60 -2.50 13.05
N GLY A 422 -18.66 -1.77 13.37
CA GLY A 422 -19.89 -1.70 12.57
C GLY A 422 -20.65 -3.02 12.50
N SER A 423 -21.45 -3.19 11.44
CA SER A 423 -22.29 -4.38 11.21
C SER A 423 -21.77 -5.32 10.12
N GLY A 424 -20.65 -4.99 9.45
CA GLY A 424 -20.04 -5.86 8.44
C GLY A 424 -19.40 -7.13 9.01
N THR A 425 -18.69 -7.87 8.14
CA THR A 425 -18.01 -9.11 8.52
C THR A 425 -17.08 -8.92 9.72
N LYS A 426 -17.06 -9.91 10.61
CA LYS A 426 -16.19 -9.98 11.80
C LYS A 426 -15.47 -11.32 11.88
N LEU A 427 -15.48 -12.07 10.78
CA LEU A 427 -14.86 -13.39 10.71
C LEU A 427 -13.33 -13.22 10.69
N ILE A 428 -12.66 -13.97 11.55
CA ILE A 428 -11.20 -14.00 11.67
C ILE A 428 -10.78 -15.46 11.53
N LEU A 429 -9.90 -15.75 10.56
CA LEU A 429 -9.29 -17.05 10.36
C LEU A 429 -7.76 -16.92 10.43
N CYS A 430 -7.14 -17.56 11.42
CA CYS A 430 -5.70 -17.56 11.65
C CYS A 430 -5.24 -18.78 12.46
N THR A 431 -3.92 -18.93 12.66
CA THR A 431 -3.33 -19.99 13.49
C THR A 431 -3.48 -19.70 14.98
N TYR A 432 -3.24 -18.45 15.39
CA TYR A 432 -3.22 -18.03 16.79
C TYR A 432 -3.82 -16.63 16.97
N VAL A 433 -4.59 -16.45 18.05
CA VAL A 433 -5.16 -15.17 18.48
C VAL A 433 -4.58 -14.84 19.85
N GLY A 434 -3.91 -13.69 19.95
CA GLY A 434 -3.27 -13.22 21.18
C GLY A 434 -4.27 -12.90 22.30
N ASP A 435 -3.81 -13.09 23.54
CA ASP A 435 -4.62 -12.93 24.74
C ASP A 435 -5.14 -11.49 24.93
N ILE A 436 -6.38 -11.37 25.39
CA ILE A 436 -6.94 -10.08 25.86
C ILE A 436 -6.57 -9.90 27.34
N GLN A 437 -5.86 -8.82 27.66
CA GLN A 437 -5.42 -8.50 29.02
C GLN A 437 -6.00 -7.16 29.50
N GLY A 438 -6.24 -7.01 30.80
CA GLY A 438 -6.77 -5.78 31.39
C GLY A 438 -7.16 -5.93 32.86
N GLY A 439 -7.74 -4.87 33.42
CA GLY A 439 -8.35 -4.86 34.75
C GLY A 439 -9.83 -5.27 34.71
N ASN A 440 -10.70 -4.48 35.34
CA ASN A 440 -12.15 -4.70 35.25
C ASN A 440 -12.65 -4.64 33.80
N ILE A 441 -13.58 -5.53 33.45
CA ILE A 441 -14.25 -5.54 32.14
C ILE A 441 -15.62 -4.88 32.30
N ASN A 442 -15.78 -3.70 31.70
CA ASN A 442 -17.07 -3.02 31.59
C ASN A 442 -17.47 -2.94 30.12
N VAL A 443 -18.54 -3.65 29.76
CA VAL A 443 -19.08 -3.71 28.40
C VAL A 443 -20.52 -3.22 28.42
N GLN A 444 -20.94 -2.55 27.34
CA GLN A 444 -22.29 -2.02 27.19
C GLN A 444 -22.76 -2.22 25.75
N HIS A 445 -24.07 -2.37 25.57
CA HIS A 445 -24.71 -2.49 24.27
C HIS A 445 -26.06 -1.75 24.28
N ASN A 446 -26.53 -1.35 23.10
CA ASN A 446 -27.84 -0.70 22.94
C ASN A 446 -28.99 -1.71 22.88
N GLU A 447 -28.72 -2.97 22.51
CA GLU A 447 -29.70 -4.05 22.57
C GLU A 447 -29.96 -4.50 24.02
N ASN A 448 -31.15 -5.04 24.27
CA ASN A 448 -31.55 -5.55 25.58
C ASN A 448 -30.70 -6.74 26.03
N GLN A 449 -30.14 -7.49 25.09
CA GLN A 449 -29.29 -8.64 25.36
C GLN A 449 -27.85 -8.36 24.93
N MET A 450 -26.91 -8.84 25.73
CA MET A 450 -25.49 -8.87 25.37
C MET A 450 -24.85 -10.17 25.85
N THR A 451 -23.79 -10.58 25.16
CA THR A 451 -23.18 -11.89 25.37
C THR A 451 -21.66 -11.84 25.48
N LEU A 452 -21.12 -12.76 26.28
CA LEU A 452 -19.75 -13.24 26.18
C LEU A 452 -19.81 -14.64 25.56
N ALA A 453 -19.22 -14.80 24.38
CA ALA A 453 -19.17 -16.06 23.65
C ALA A 453 -17.74 -16.58 23.53
N MET A 454 -17.52 -17.84 23.86
CA MET A 454 -16.20 -18.49 23.74
C MET A 454 -16.27 -19.63 22.71
N ARG A 455 -15.45 -19.54 21.65
CA ARG A 455 -15.40 -20.53 20.56
C ARG A 455 -13.99 -21.15 20.44
N PRO A 456 -13.63 -22.09 21.32
CA PRO A 456 -12.40 -22.88 21.17
C PRO A 456 -12.49 -23.82 19.96
N ALA A 457 -11.38 -24.50 19.62
CA ALA A 457 -11.25 -25.34 18.43
C ALA A 457 -11.66 -24.60 17.14
N MET A 458 -11.28 -23.33 17.04
CA MET A 458 -11.81 -22.35 16.08
C MET A 458 -11.65 -22.71 14.60
N GLY A 459 -10.75 -23.64 14.26
CA GLY A 459 -10.59 -24.17 12.89
C GLY A 459 -11.63 -25.22 12.49
N GLY A 460 -12.38 -25.78 13.44
CA GLY A 460 -13.37 -26.85 13.19
C GLY A 460 -14.76 -26.61 13.79
N THR A 461 -15.00 -25.46 14.42
CA THR A 461 -16.28 -25.13 15.09
C THR A 461 -16.90 -23.88 14.51
N THR A 462 -18.22 -23.81 14.40
CA THR A 462 -18.96 -22.61 13.98
C THR A 462 -19.66 -21.95 15.17
N ASN A 463 -20.33 -22.75 16.00
CA ASN A 463 -21.01 -22.27 17.21
C ASN A 463 -20.03 -22.15 18.39
N PRO A 464 -20.21 -21.17 19.30
CA PRO A 464 -19.43 -21.10 20.53
C PRO A 464 -19.71 -22.29 21.44
N SER A 465 -18.70 -22.76 22.17
CA SER A 465 -18.82 -23.85 23.14
C SER A 465 -19.43 -23.38 24.47
N LEU A 466 -19.25 -22.10 24.81
CA LEU A 466 -19.79 -21.47 26.02
C LEU A 466 -20.42 -20.12 25.66
N LEU A 467 -21.60 -19.85 26.23
CA LEU A 467 -22.29 -18.58 26.09
C LEU A 467 -22.79 -18.08 27.45
N LEU A 468 -22.36 -16.89 27.85
CA LEU A 468 -22.87 -16.15 29.01
C LEU A 468 -23.68 -14.95 28.50
N THR A 469 -24.93 -14.83 28.94
CA THR A 469 -25.86 -13.79 28.48
C THR A 469 -26.34 -12.95 29.66
N ALA A 470 -26.32 -11.63 29.50
CA ALA A 470 -27.06 -10.70 30.32
C ALA A 470 -28.27 -10.20 29.52
N ASP A 471 -29.47 -10.47 30.01
CA ASP A 471 -30.72 -10.14 29.32
C ASP A 471 -31.54 -9.13 30.15
N CYS A 472 -31.58 -7.89 29.70
CA CYS A 472 -32.36 -6.82 30.32
C CYS A 472 -33.84 -6.95 29.96
N GLN A 473 -34.66 -7.27 30.96
CA GLN A 473 -36.11 -7.44 30.83
C GLN A 473 -36.87 -6.14 31.15
N VAL A 474 -36.31 -5.30 32.01
CA VAL A 474 -36.85 -3.97 32.34
C VAL A 474 -35.70 -2.96 32.26
N ALA A 475 -35.72 -2.12 31.22
CA ALA A 475 -34.71 -1.09 30.97
C ALA A 475 -35.13 0.27 31.57
N MET A 476 -35.41 0.29 32.87
CA MET A 476 -35.78 1.50 33.60
C MET A 476 -34.62 1.97 34.48
N PRO A 477 -34.10 3.20 34.30
CA PRO A 477 -33.00 3.72 35.10
C PRO A 477 -33.27 3.62 36.61
N GLY A 478 -32.43 2.89 37.35
CA GLY A 478 -32.55 2.66 38.80
C GLY A 478 -33.63 1.65 39.22
N GLY A 479 -34.28 0.98 38.26
CA GLY A 479 -35.28 -0.07 38.48
C GLY A 479 -35.10 -1.25 37.53
N GLU A 480 -33.86 -1.51 37.14
CA GLU A 480 -33.52 -2.52 36.15
C GLU A 480 -33.84 -3.94 36.66
N ALA A 481 -34.33 -4.79 35.76
CA ALA A 481 -34.47 -6.22 36.01
C ALA A 481 -33.87 -7.01 34.86
N SER A 482 -33.08 -8.04 35.20
CA SER A 482 -32.40 -8.88 34.21
C SER A 482 -32.46 -10.36 34.56
N ILE A 483 -32.24 -11.19 33.54
CA ILE A 483 -31.99 -12.62 33.64
C ILE A 483 -30.54 -12.85 33.21
N VAL A 484 -29.84 -13.72 33.94
CA VAL A 484 -28.49 -14.16 33.58
C VAL A 484 -28.56 -15.61 33.13
N HIS A 485 -27.94 -15.93 31.99
CA HIS A 485 -27.91 -17.28 31.41
C HIS A 485 -26.47 -17.75 31.23
N LEU A 486 -26.20 -19.03 31.51
CA LEU A 486 -24.95 -19.70 31.13
C LEU A 486 -25.27 -21.05 30.50
N SER A 487 -24.86 -21.25 29.24
CA SER A 487 -25.13 -22.48 28.49
C SER A 487 -23.89 -23.09 27.83
N ALA A 488 -23.97 -24.41 27.66
CA ALA A 488 -23.00 -25.22 26.91
C ALA A 488 -23.56 -25.57 25.52
N ILE A 489 -22.85 -26.45 24.80
CA ILE A 489 -23.29 -26.99 23.50
C ILE A 489 -23.27 -28.52 23.52
N GLN A 490 -24.25 -29.14 22.85
CA GLN A 490 -24.27 -30.55 22.51
C GLN A 490 -24.91 -30.70 21.13
N GLU A 491 -24.32 -31.52 20.24
CA GLU A 491 -24.88 -31.80 18.90
C GLU A 491 -25.19 -30.55 18.06
N GLY A 492 -24.43 -29.46 18.28
CA GLY A 492 -24.62 -28.18 17.58
C GLY A 492 -25.61 -27.23 18.25
N GLU A 493 -26.38 -27.70 19.23
CA GLU A 493 -27.44 -26.94 19.88
C GLU A 493 -27.05 -26.46 21.29
N ARG A 494 -27.64 -25.34 21.72
CA ARG A 494 -27.50 -24.85 23.11
C ARG A 494 -28.22 -25.81 24.06
N THR A 495 -27.52 -26.25 25.10
CA THR A 495 -28.08 -27.18 26.09
C THR A 495 -27.58 -26.90 27.50
N ALA A 496 -28.16 -27.59 28.47
CA ALA A 496 -27.78 -27.55 29.89
C ALA A 496 -27.64 -26.12 30.43
N GLU A 497 -28.62 -25.26 30.11
CA GLU A 497 -28.60 -23.85 30.49
C GLU A 497 -28.99 -23.65 31.95
N MET A 498 -28.13 -22.94 32.69
CA MET A 498 -28.45 -22.38 34.01
C MET A 498 -28.99 -20.97 33.84
N GLN A 499 -30.03 -20.62 34.61
CA GLN A 499 -30.59 -19.26 34.63
C GLN A 499 -30.66 -18.70 36.05
N LEU A 500 -30.44 -17.40 36.21
CA LEU A 500 -30.69 -16.66 37.46
C LEU A 500 -31.78 -15.62 37.26
N ASN A 501 -32.66 -15.53 38.25
CA ASN A 501 -33.73 -14.51 38.31
C ASN A 501 -34.74 -14.58 37.15
N ARG A 502 -34.93 -15.77 36.57
CA ARG A 502 -35.96 -16.00 35.55
C ARG A 502 -37.32 -15.50 36.07
N LEU A 503 -38.02 -14.68 35.27
CA LEU A 503 -39.31 -14.04 35.61
C LEU A 503 -39.30 -13.18 36.90
N GLY A 504 -38.13 -12.76 37.38
CA GLY A 504 -38.02 -11.89 38.57
C GLY A 504 -38.11 -12.62 39.92
N TYR A 505 -38.08 -13.95 39.94
CA TYR A 505 -38.25 -14.76 41.16
C TYR A 505 -36.97 -14.93 42.01
N LYS A 506 -35.84 -14.35 41.62
CA LYS A 506 -34.56 -14.41 42.37
C LYS A 506 -34.04 -15.83 42.67
N HIS A 507 -34.44 -16.83 41.89
CA HIS A 507 -34.00 -18.22 42.02
C HIS A 507 -32.95 -18.59 40.96
N MET A 508 -32.31 -19.75 41.16
CA MET A 508 -31.50 -20.42 40.15
C MET A 508 -32.33 -21.55 39.51
N SER A 509 -32.45 -21.54 38.19
CA SER A 509 -32.91 -22.69 37.43
C SER A 509 -31.71 -23.60 37.15
N ILE A 510 -31.71 -24.81 37.69
CA ILE A 510 -30.61 -25.78 37.59
C ILE A 510 -30.94 -26.82 36.52
N PRO A 511 -30.12 -26.98 35.46
CA PRO A 511 -30.32 -28.04 34.47
C PRO A 511 -30.04 -29.41 35.10
N VAL A 512 -30.85 -30.41 34.74
CA VAL A 512 -30.75 -31.78 35.26
C VAL A 512 -30.70 -32.78 34.10
N SER A 513 -30.04 -33.92 34.30
CA SER A 513 -29.98 -34.95 33.26
C SER A 513 -31.37 -35.55 33.00
N PRO A 514 -31.81 -35.68 31.74
CA PRO A 514 -33.12 -36.24 31.43
C PRO A 514 -33.18 -37.77 31.64
N SER A 515 -32.05 -38.41 31.94
CA SER A 515 -31.93 -39.86 32.14
C SER A 515 -30.87 -40.19 33.18
N HIS A 516 -30.71 -41.49 33.49
CA HIS A 516 -29.73 -41.99 34.46
C HIS A 516 -28.33 -41.37 34.27
N LEU A 517 -27.79 -40.77 35.34
CA LEU A 517 -26.49 -40.11 35.32
C LEU A 517 -25.37 -41.14 35.61
N PRO A 518 -24.40 -41.35 34.71
CA PRO A 518 -23.29 -42.25 34.96
C PRO A 518 -22.25 -41.62 35.91
N GLU A 519 -21.54 -42.43 36.68
CA GLU A 519 -20.49 -41.97 37.62
C GLU A 519 -19.41 -41.11 36.96
N GLY A 520 -19.06 -41.41 35.71
CA GLY A 520 -18.09 -40.66 34.92
C GLY A 520 -18.51 -39.22 34.57
N ALA A 521 -19.78 -38.86 34.74
CA ALA A 521 -20.26 -37.50 34.55
C ALA A 521 -19.91 -36.55 35.71
N LEU A 522 -19.45 -37.08 36.86
CA LEU A 522 -18.99 -36.29 38.00
C LEU A 522 -17.46 -36.38 38.12
N GLU A 523 -16.77 -35.35 37.63
CA GLU A 523 -15.30 -35.29 37.62
C GLU A 523 -14.71 -35.15 39.04
N LEU A 524 -15.17 -34.16 39.80
CA LEU A 524 -14.58 -33.77 41.08
C LEU A 524 -15.22 -34.48 42.27
N ASN A 525 -14.42 -34.85 43.28
CA ASN A 525 -14.93 -35.32 44.57
C ASN A 525 -15.74 -34.21 45.27
N SER A 526 -16.68 -34.61 46.12
CA SER A 526 -17.59 -33.69 46.82
C SER A 526 -18.46 -32.86 45.87
N SER A 527 -19.00 -33.51 44.83
CA SER A 527 -19.92 -32.91 43.85
C SER A 527 -21.20 -33.73 43.70
N VAL A 528 -22.25 -33.11 43.17
CA VAL A 528 -23.56 -33.72 42.97
C VAL A 528 -24.12 -33.39 41.59
N GLY A 529 -24.92 -34.30 41.03
CA GLY A 529 -25.67 -34.11 39.80
C GLY A 529 -27.10 -34.63 39.92
N PHE A 530 -28.07 -33.85 39.48
CA PHE A 530 -29.48 -34.23 39.45
C PHE A 530 -29.85 -34.93 38.14
N PHE A 531 -30.74 -35.91 38.21
CA PHE A 531 -31.22 -36.64 37.04
C PHE A 531 -32.62 -37.22 37.22
N PHE A 532 -33.30 -37.52 36.11
CA PHE A 532 -34.56 -38.26 36.12
C PHE A 532 -34.35 -39.77 35.92
N GLY A 533 -34.97 -40.57 36.79
CA GLY A 533 -35.11 -42.02 36.61
C GLY A 533 -36.03 -42.35 35.44
N SER A 534 -36.01 -43.60 34.97
CA SER A 534 -36.93 -44.07 33.92
C SER A 534 -38.41 -44.05 34.34
N ASP A 535 -38.68 -43.92 35.63
CA ASP A 535 -39.96 -43.74 36.29
C ASP A 535 -40.38 -42.26 36.41
N GLY A 536 -39.53 -41.33 35.97
CA GLY A 536 -39.76 -39.89 36.10
C GLY A 536 -39.44 -39.31 37.48
N GLU A 537 -38.90 -40.10 38.40
CA GLU A 537 -38.47 -39.60 39.72
C GLU A 537 -37.20 -38.75 39.59
N LEU A 538 -37.18 -37.61 40.29
CA LEU A 538 -35.96 -36.81 40.44
C LEU A 538 -35.03 -37.48 41.45
N ARG A 539 -33.77 -37.66 41.06
CA ARG A 539 -32.72 -38.28 41.87
C ARG A 539 -31.47 -37.42 41.88
N LEU A 540 -30.62 -37.66 42.88
CA LEU A 540 -29.31 -37.04 43.04
C LEU A 540 -28.24 -38.12 43.09
N LEU A 541 -27.27 -38.05 42.18
CA LEU A 541 -26.01 -38.80 42.28
C LEU A 541 -24.97 -37.93 43.00
N ALA A 542 -24.36 -38.46 44.05
CA ALA A 542 -23.31 -37.79 44.81
C ALA A 542 -21.98 -38.53 44.67
N LYS A 543 -20.93 -37.82 44.26
CA LYS A 543 -19.54 -38.27 44.40
C LYS A 543 -19.00 -37.74 45.71
N LYS A 544 -18.86 -38.60 46.72
CA LYS A 544 -18.45 -38.23 48.07
C LYS A 544 -17.02 -37.66 48.11
N PRO A 545 -16.61 -37.00 49.21
CA PRO A 545 -15.24 -36.50 49.36
C PRO A 545 -14.16 -37.58 49.21
N ASP A 546 -14.47 -38.83 49.58
CA ASP A 546 -13.61 -40.01 49.44
C ASP A 546 -13.58 -40.60 48.02
N GLY A 547 -14.34 -40.04 47.07
CA GLY A 547 -14.42 -40.48 45.68
C GLY A 547 -15.45 -41.58 45.41
N THR A 548 -16.13 -42.11 46.43
CA THR A 548 -17.17 -43.14 46.26
C THR A 548 -18.54 -42.54 45.95
N PHE A 549 -19.43 -43.31 45.32
CA PHE A 549 -20.72 -42.82 44.83
C PHE A 549 -21.90 -43.27 45.70
N ALA A 550 -22.94 -42.43 45.78
CA ALA A 550 -24.23 -42.76 46.38
C ALA A 550 -25.37 -42.06 45.63
N THR A 551 -26.53 -42.71 45.54
CA THR A 551 -27.73 -42.16 44.89
C THR A 551 -28.83 -41.92 45.93
N TYR A 552 -29.47 -40.76 45.87
CA TYR A 552 -30.57 -40.36 46.74
C TYR A 552 -31.84 -40.10 45.90
N ASN A 553 -32.98 -40.59 46.38
CA ASN A 553 -34.30 -40.26 45.80
C ASN A 553 -34.84 -39.00 46.51
N MET A 554 -35.50 -38.12 45.75
CA MET A 554 -36.05 -36.84 46.25
C MET A 554 -37.53 -36.91 46.58
#